data_AF-A0A261CD43-F1
#
_entry.id   AF-A0A261CD43-F1
#
_cell.length_a   1.000
_cell.length_b   1.000
_cell.length_c   1.000
_cell.angle_alpha   90.00
_cell.angle_beta   90.00
_cell.angle_gamma   90.00
#
_symmetry.space_group_name_H-M   'P 1'
#
loop_
_entity.id
_entity.type
_entity.pdbx_description
1 polymer ?
#
loop_
_entity_poly.entity_id
_entity_poly.type
_entity_poly.pdbx_seq_one_letter_code
_entity_poly.pdbx_strand_id
1 'polypeptide(L)'
;MDWTPERYAEIIPAVNYTVSPVYCPRIDFGRSRTMSVSVTTLECEEVENDYQSTMIDYLQETIDSLRQNNKELEDKNQELQNHLHSLSSRNVEEIIEENKALLEKNKELNEKWKNILLLRAQQKRYSQLIFKNEHLEKSVEFLNLKSKSDDKFKDECLKKIVGIEEEKKELEKKHQEEVSLLKEEIKIWKSDLSTEEKQKLVAELFGNKGSTV
;
A
#
# COMPACT_ATOMS: atom_id res chain seq x y z
N MET A 1 -25.14 -3.65 -23.86
CA MET A 1 -26.31 -3.84 -24.73
C MET A 1 -27.51 -3.59 -23.87
N ASP A 2 -28.07 -2.40 -24.01
CA ASP A 2 -29.17 -1.90 -23.20
C ASP A 2 -30.48 -2.54 -23.68
N TRP A 3 -31.23 -3.13 -22.75
CA TRP A 3 -32.50 -3.82 -23.01
C TRP A 3 -33.65 -2.89 -22.65
N THR A 4 -34.56 -2.61 -23.59
CA THR A 4 -35.82 -1.90 -23.34
C THR A 4 -37.06 -2.75 -23.66
N PRO A 5 -38.21 -2.49 -23.01
CA PRO A 5 -39.38 -3.38 -22.99
C PRO A 5 -40.27 -3.38 -24.24
N GLU A 6 -39.84 -2.72 -25.33
CA GLU A 6 -40.68 -2.44 -26.50
C GLU A 6 -40.72 -3.58 -27.53
N ARG A 7 -40.01 -4.69 -27.28
CA ARG A 7 -39.92 -5.82 -28.21
C ARG A 7 -41.05 -6.87 -28.10
N TYR A 8 -42.04 -6.66 -27.23
CA TYR A 8 -43.12 -7.63 -27.02
C TYR A 8 -44.39 -7.41 -27.85
N ALA A 9 -44.43 -6.42 -28.75
CA ALA A 9 -45.65 -6.07 -29.47
C ALA A 9 -45.90 -6.83 -30.79
N GLU A 10 -45.02 -7.75 -31.23
CA GLU A 10 -45.08 -8.30 -32.60
C GLU A 10 -45.44 -9.80 -32.73
N ILE A 11 -45.87 -10.49 -31.68
CA ILE A 11 -46.35 -11.88 -31.84
C ILE A 11 -47.63 -12.11 -31.02
N ILE A 12 -48.74 -11.56 -31.51
CA ILE A 12 -50.08 -12.10 -31.22
C ILE A 12 -50.77 -12.29 -32.56
N PRO A 13 -51.09 -13.53 -32.98
CA PRO A 13 -51.93 -13.73 -34.15
C PRO A 13 -53.32 -13.14 -33.85
N ALA A 14 -53.72 -12.16 -34.65
CA ALA A 14 -55.06 -11.62 -34.64
C ALA A 14 -56.05 -12.75 -34.98
N VAL A 15 -56.77 -13.23 -33.97
CA VAL A 15 -57.92 -14.12 -34.17
C VAL A 15 -59.05 -13.26 -34.71
N ASN A 16 -59.23 -13.30 -36.04
CA ASN A 16 -60.36 -12.69 -36.71
C ASN A 16 -61.64 -13.42 -36.31
N TYR A 17 -62.37 -12.89 -35.33
CA TYR A 17 -63.77 -13.26 -35.13
C TYR A 17 -64.62 -12.53 -36.17
N THR A 18 -65.01 -13.22 -37.24
CA THR A 18 -66.15 -12.78 -38.05
C THR A 18 -67.42 -12.99 -37.25
N VAL A 19 -67.85 -11.95 -36.53
CA VAL A 19 -69.18 -11.88 -35.95
C VAL A 19 -70.16 -11.60 -37.09
N SER A 20 -70.82 -12.64 -37.60
CA SER A 20 -71.99 -12.46 -38.48
C SER A 20 -73.09 -11.76 -37.67
N PRO A 21 -73.57 -10.56 -38.08
CA PRO A 21 -74.68 -9.93 -37.40
C PRO A 21 -75.96 -10.72 -37.70
N VAL A 22 -76.54 -11.32 -36.66
CA VAL A 22 -77.89 -11.86 -36.72
C VAL A 22 -78.83 -10.70 -37.01
N TYR A 23 -79.43 -10.72 -38.19
CA TYR A 23 -80.37 -9.74 -38.71
C TYR A 23 -81.63 -9.75 -37.83
N CYS A 24 -81.88 -8.68 -37.09
CA CYS A 24 -83.11 -8.47 -36.34
C CYS A 24 -83.96 -7.46 -37.13
N PRO A 25 -85.06 -7.84 -37.82
CA PRO A 25 -85.83 -6.88 -38.58
C PRO A 25 -86.62 -5.96 -37.64
N ARG A 26 -86.47 -4.64 -37.84
CA ARG A 26 -87.34 -3.61 -37.24
C ARG A 26 -88.74 -3.74 -37.81
N ILE A 27 -89.75 -3.82 -36.94
CA ILE A 27 -91.15 -3.77 -37.31
C ILE A 27 -91.62 -2.31 -37.18
N ASP A 28 -91.77 -1.61 -38.30
CA ASP A 28 -92.41 -0.30 -38.38
C ASP A 28 -93.95 -0.49 -38.46
N PHE A 29 -94.69 0.11 -37.53
CA PHE A 29 -96.14 0.15 -37.56
C PHE A 29 -96.63 1.37 -38.37
N GLY A 30 -97.12 1.13 -39.60
CA GLY A 30 -97.76 2.12 -40.46
C GLY A 30 -98.97 1.55 -41.21
N ARG A 31 -100.09 2.28 -41.18
CA ARG A 31 -101.45 1.85 -41.58
C ARG A 31 -101.64 1.45 -43.06
N SER A 32 -102.45 0.39 -43.23
CA SER A 32 -103.53 0.20 -44.22
C SER A 32 -103.19 0.04 -45.72
N ARG A 33 -103.04 -1.22 -46.14
CA ARG A 33 -103.80 -1.87 -47.23
C ARG A 33 -103.82 -3.37 -46.94
N THR A 34 -105.00 -3.98 -46.91
CA THR A 34 -105.18 -5.41 -46.67
C THR A 34 -104.48 -6.21 -47.77
N MET A 35 -103.34 -6.79 -47.43
CA MET A 35 -102.60 -7.74 -48.25
C MET A 35 -102.53 -9.02 -47.42
N SER A 36 -103.17 -10.08 -47.89
CA SER A 36 -103.16 -11.39 -47.22
C SER A 36 -101.76 -11.98 -47.34
N VAL A 37 -100.92 -11.74 -46.35
CA VAL A 37 -99.66 -12.46 -46.18
C VAL A 37 -100.04 -13.81 -45.58
N SER A 38 -99.99 -14.85 -46.41
CA SER A 38 -99.93 -16.21 -45.89
C SER A 38 -98.66 -16.33 -45.06
N VAL A 39 -98.81 -16.29 -43.74
CA VAL A 39 -97.79 -16.76 -42.82
C VAL A 39 -97.71 -18.26 -43.03
N THR A 40 -96.79 -18.71 -43.89
CA THR A 40 -96.25 -20.05 -43.73
C THR A 40 -95.57 -20.05 -42.38
N THR A 41 -96.24 -20.61 -41.38
CA THR A 41 -95.58 -21.17 -40.21
C THR A 41 -94.58 -22.18 -40.76
N LEU A 42 -93.34 -21.76 -40.93
CA LEU A 42 -92.22 -22.68 -40.79
C LEU A 42 -92.29 -23.10 -39.33
N GLU A 43 -92.90 -24.25 -39.08
CA GLU A 43 -92.64 -25.00 -37.87
C GLU A 43 -91.12 -25.10 -37.78
N CYS A 44 -90.52 -24.45 -36.79
CA CYS A 44 -89.18 -24.82 -36.39
C CYS A 44 -89.31 -26.29 -35.99
N GLU A 45 -88.78 -27.19 -36.82
CA GLU A 45 -88.60 -28.59 -36.45
C GLU A 45 -88.00 -28.60 -35.04
N GLU A 46 -88.73 -29.19 -34.10
CA GLU A 46 -88.17 -29.53 -32.80
C GLU A 46 -86.93 -30.36 -33.09
N VAL A 47 -85.75 -29.79 -32.86
CA VAL A 47 -84.51 -30.57 -32.89
C VAL A 47 -84.74 -31.72 -31.91
N GLU A 48 -84.78 -32.95 -32.42
CA GLU A 48 -85.05 -34.16 -31.65
C GLU A 48 -84.26 -34.11 -30.33
N ASN A 49 -84.94 -34.32 -29.20
CA ASN A 49 -84.36 -34.21 -27.85
C ASN A 49 -83.03 -35.00 -27.71
N ASP A 50 -82.85 -36.05 -28.50
CA ASP A 50 -81.64 -36.87 -28.56
C ASP A 50 -80.41 -36.11 -29.06
N TYR A 51 -80.56 -35.18 -30.01
CA TYR A 51 -79.47 -34.32 -30.49
C TYR A 51 -79.05 -33.29 -29.44
N GLN A 52 -80.00 -32.74 -28.67
CA GLN A 52 -79.69 -31.80 -27.60
C GLN A 52 -78.99 -32.50 -26.43
N SER A 53 -79.43 -33.71 -26.07
CA SER A 53 -78.76 -34.53 -25.05
C SER A 53 -77.32 -34.87 -25.45
N THR A 54 -77.13 -35.33 -26.69
CA THR A 54 -75.79 -35.68 -27.19
C THR A 54 -74.85 -34.47 -27.22
N MET A 55 -75.36 -33.27 -27.54
CA MET A 55 -74.58 -32.05 -27.50
C MET A 55 -74.18 -31.64 -26.07
N ILE A 56 -75.08 -31.82 -25.09
CA ILE A 56 -74.80 -31.55 -23.68
C ILE A 56 -73.72 -32.51 -23.16
N ASP A 57 -73.80 -33.81 -23.48
CA ASP A 57 -72.80 -34.79 -23.09
C ASP A 57 -71.43 -34.47 -23.68
N TYR A 58 -71.36 -34.11 -24.97
CA TYR A 58 -70.10 -33.69 -25.61
C TYR A 58 -69.50 -32.42 -25.00
N LEU A 59 -70.33 -31.42 -24.68
CA LEU A 59 -69.86 -30.20 -24.02
C LEU A 59 -69.37 -30.49 -22.60
N GLN A 60 -70.03 -31.39 -21.87
CA GLN A 60 -69.62 -31.80 -20.54
C GLN A 60 -68.29 -32.57 -20.57
N GLU A 61 -68.11 -33.51 -21.50
CA GLU A 61 -66.84 -34.20 -21.73
C GLU A 61 -65.71 -33.22 -22.08
N THR A 62 -66.03 -32.20 -22.90
CA THR A 62 -65.06 -31.15 -23.25
C THR A 62 -64.68 -30.31 -22.03
N ILE A 63 -65.64 -29.94 -21.18
CA ILE A 63 -65.40 -29.21 -19.93
C ILE A 63 -64.54 -30.04 -18.98
N ASP A 64 -64.84 -31.33 -18.83
CA ASP A 64 -64.09 -32.21 -17.93
C ASP A 64 -62.67 -32.46 -18.44
N SER A 65 -62.48 -32.60 -19.76
CA SER A 65 -61.16 -32.64 -20.38
C SER A 65 -60.36 -31.34 -20.15
N LEU A 66 -60.99 -30.17 -20.32
CA LEU A 66 -60.35 -28.87 -20.07
C LEU A 66 -59.98 -28.70 -18.59
N ARG A 67 -60.83 -29.14 -17.66
CA ARG A 67 -60.55 -29.13 -16.23
C ARG A 67 -59.37 -30.04 -15.88
N GLN A 68 -59.31 -31.24 -16.47
CA GLN A 68 -58.18 -32.14 -16.29
C GLN A 68 -56.89 -31.52 -16.82
N ASN A 69 -56.92 -30.95 -18.03
CA ASN A 69 -55.76 -30.29 -18.62
C ASN A 69 -55.28 -29.10 -17.76
N ASN A 70 -56.19 -28.28 -17.23
CA ASN A 70 -55.83 -27.19 -16.33
C ASN A 70 -55.17 -27.71 -15.05
N LYS A 71 -55.69 -28.79 -14.46
CA LYS A 71 -55.09 -29.40 -13.28
C LYS A 71 -53.68 -29.91 -13.57
N GLU A 72 -53.46 -30.59 -14.69
CA GLU A 72 -52.13 -31.05 -15.10
C GLU A 72 -51.16 -29.88 -15.35
N LEU A 73 -51.66 -28.75 -15.87
CA LEU A 73 -50.86 -27.53 -16.05
C LEU A 73 -50.52 -26.87 -14.71
N GLU A 74 -51.44 -26.82 -13.76
CA GLU A 74 -51.19 -26.32 -12.40
C GLU A 74 -50.14 -27.18 -11.68
N ASP A 75 -50.27 -28.50 -11.75
CA ASP A 75 -49.32 -29.44 -11.15
C ASP A 75 -47.92 -29.26 -11.77
N LYS A 76 -47.83 -29.16 -13.11
CA LYS A 76 -46.55 -28.89 -13.81
C LYS A 76 -45.97 -27.52 -13.46
N ASN A 77 -46.81 -26.49 -13.32
CA ASN A 77 -46.35 -25.16 -12.95
C ASN A 77 -45.77 -25.16 -11.52
N GLN A 78 -46.42 -25.86 -10.60
CA GLN A 78 -45.91 -26.03 -9.24
C GLN A 78 -44.59 -26.80 -9.20
N GLU A 79 -44.46 -27.85 -10.01
CA GLU A 79 -43.21 -28.61 -10.16
C GLU A 79 -42.08 -27.71 -10.68
N LEU A 80 -42.34 -26.92 -11.73
CA LEU A 80 -41.37 -25.97 -12.30
C LEU A 80 -40.95 -24.89 -11.30
N GLN A 81 -41.90 -24.36 -10.50
CA GLN A 81 -41.58 -23.39 -9.44
C GLN A 81 -40.66 -24.00 -8.37
N ASN A 82 -40.90 -25.24 -7.96
CA ASN A 82 -40.06 -25.94 -7.00
C ASN A 82 -38.65 -26.19 -7.57
N HIS A 83 -38.54 -26.59 -8.85
CA HIS A 83 -37.26 -26.73 -9.52
C HIS A 83 -36.50 -25.41 -9.61
N LEU A 84 -37.17 -24.31 -9.98
CA LEU A 84 -36.56 -22.99 -10.04
C LEU A 84 -36.04 -22.55 -8.67
N HIS A 85 -36.83 -22.75 -7.62
CA HIS A 85 -36.43 -22.41 -6.26
C HIS A 85 -35.21 -23.22 -5.81
N SER A 86 -35.19 -24.53 -6.08
CA SER A 86 -34.06 -25.41 -5.77
C SER A 86 -32.77 -24.99 -6.49
N LEU A 87 -32.85 -24.71 -7.80
CA LEU A 87 -31.72 -24.24 -8.59
C LEU A 87 -31.21 -22.89 -8.10
N SER A 88 -32.12 -21.96 -7.79
CA SER A 88 -31.78 -20.64 -7.25
C SER A 88 -31.07 -20.76 -5.90
N SER A 89 -31.60 -21.56 -4.97
CA SER A 89 -31.02 -21.74 -3.64
C SER A 89 -29.62 -22.36 -3.73
N ARG A 90 -29.44 -23.40 -4.56
CA ARG A 90 -28.14 -24.01 -4.80
C ARG A 90 -27.12 -23.02 -5.37
N ASN A 91 -27.52 -22.23 -6.37
CA ASN A 91 -26.63 -21.23 -6.97
C ASN A 91 -26.22 -20.14 -5.95
N VAL A 92 -27.14 -19.73 -5.08
CA VAL A 92 -26.84 -18.79 -3.99
C VAL A 92 -25.87 -19.39 -2.99
N GLU A 93 -26.05 -20.65 -2.61
CA GLU A 93 -25.13 -21.35 -1.69
C GLU A 93 -23.72 -21.49 -2.28
N GLU A 94 -23.60 -21.84 -3.56
CA GLU A 94 -22.31 -21.92 -4.27
C GLU A 94 -21.61 -20.55 -4.28
N ILE A 95 -22.33 -19.47 -4.60
CA ILE A 95 -21.80 -18.10 -4.55
C ILE A 95 -21.37 -17.69 -3.13
N ILE A 96 -22.11 -18.10 -2.09
CA ILE A 96 -21.76 -17.80 -0.70
C ILE A 96 -20.45 -18.50 -0.32
N GLU A 97 -20.28 -19.78 -0.67
CA GLU A 97 -19.05 -20.52 -0.37
C GLU A 97 -17.83 -19.99 -1.15
N GLU A 98 -18.00 -19.64 -2.42
CA GLU A 98 -16.94 -18.98 -3.20
C GLU A 98 -16.51 -17.66 -2.54
N ASN A 99 -17.48 -16.84 -2.11
CA ASN A 99 -17.19 -15.58 -1.43
C ASN A 99 -16.49 -15.78 -0.09
N LYS A 100 -16.85 -16.80 0.69
CA LYS A 100 -16.13 -17.15 1.94
C LYS A 100 -14.69 -17.55 1.65
N ALA A 101 -14.45 -18.37 0.63
CA ALA A 101 -13.11 -18.79 0.23
C ALA A 101 -12.26 -17.60 -0.25
N LEU A 102 -12.84 -16.69 -1.03
CA LEU A 102 -12.17 -15.46 -1.47
C LEU A 102 -11.86 -14.52 -0.29
N LEU A 103 -12.77 -14.39 0.67
CA LEU A 103 -12.56 -13.58 1.86
C LEU A 103 -11.38 -14.11 2.68
N GLU A 104 -11.27 -15.42 2.85
CA GLU A 104 -10.16 -16.01 3.61
C GLU A 104 -8.82 -15.82 2.90
N LYS A 105 -8.76 -16.04 1.58
CA LYS A 105 -7.58 -15.71 0.77
C LYS A 105 -7.18 -14.24 0.88
N ASN A 106 -8.16 -13.34 0.94
CA ASN A 106 -7.90 -11.91 1.08
C ASN A 106 -7.27 -11.58 2.45
N LYS A 107 -7.77 -12.20 3.54
CA LYS A 107 -7.15 -12.05 4.88
C LYS A 107 -5.70 -12.52 4.89
N GLU A 108 -5.42 -13.68 4.30
CA GLU A 108 -4.04 -14.21 4.21
C GLU A 108 -3.12 -13.26 3.42
N LEU A 109 -3.60 -12.73 2.29
CA LEU A 109 -2.85 -11.77 1.48
C LEU A 109 -2.59 -10.48 2.24
N ASN A 110 -3.58 -9.98 3.00
CA ASN A 110 -3.44 -8.78 3.80
C ASN A 110 -2.35 -8.94 4.87
N GLU A 111 -2.30 -10.08 5.56
CA GLU A 111 -1.23 -10.36 6.53
C GLU A 111 0.15 -10.45 5.86
N LYS A 112 0.24 -11.08 4.68
CA LYS A 112 1.48 -11.10 3.88
C LYS A 112 1.93 -9.68 3.52
N TRP A 113 1.01 -8.80 3.11
CA TRP A 113 1.33 -7.41 2.79
C TRP A 113 1.80 -6.61 4.00
N LYS A 114 1.17 -6.79 5.18
CA LYS A 114 1.65 -6.19 6.44
C LYS A 114 3.09 -6.61 6.74
N ASN A 115 3.40 -7.91 6.59
CA ASN A 115 4.76 -8.42 6.81
C ASN A 115 5.77 -7.81 5.82
N ILE A 116 5.41 -7.68 4.54
CA ILE A 116 6.27 -7.02 3.54
C ILE A 116 6.52 -5.55 3.91
N LEU A 117 5.49 -4.83 4.36
CA LEU A 117 5.64 -3.44 4.80
C LEU A 117 6.57 -3.31 6.01
N LEU A 118 6.42 -4.21 7.00
CA LEU A 118 7.31 -4.28 8.16
C LEU A 118 8.76 -4.55 7.76
N LEU A 119 9.00 -5.53 6.88
CA LEU A 119 10.33 -5.84 6.36
C LEU A 119 10.96 -4.66 5.63
N ARG A 120 10.19 -3.94 4.79
CA ARG A 120 10.68 -2.72 4.12
C ARG A 120 11.04 -1.62 5.12
N ALA A 121 10.24 -1.43 6.17
CA ALA A 121 10.53 -0.46 7.22
C ALA A 121 11.82 -0.81 7.98
N GLN A 122 12.01 -2.10 8.30
CA GLN A 122 13.24 -2.61 8.93
C GLN A 122 14.46 -2.43 8.01
N GLN A 123 14.35 -2.77 6.73
CA GLN A 123 15.42 -2.61 5.76
C GLN A 123 15.87 -1.13 5.66
N LYS A 124 14.92 -0.19 5.59
CA LYS A 124 15.23 1.25 5.58
C LYS A 124 16.00 1.67 6.84
N ARG A 125 15.59 1.20 8.01
CA ARG A 125 16.26 1.48 9.28
C ARG A 125 17.67 0.89 9.33
N TYR A 126 17.84 -0.32 8.80
CA TYR A 126 19.14 -0.98 8.72
C TYR A 126 20.11 -0.22 7.81
N SER A 127 19.67 0.23 6.64
CA SER A 127 20.49 1.07 5.76
C SER A 127 20.92 2.39 6.42
N GLN A 128 20.04 3.02 7.20
CA GLN A 128 20.40 4.22 7.97
C GLN A 128 21.44 3.93 9.06
N LEU A 129 21.38 2.75 9.70
CA LEU A 129 22.36 2.32 10.70
C LEU A 129 23.72 2.07 10.07
N ILE A 130 23.78 1.38 8.92
CA ILE A 130 25.03 1.18 8.17
C ILE A 130 25.68 2.53 7.85
N PHE A 131 24.92 3.46 7.27
CA PHE A 131 25.43 4.78 6.92
C PHE A 131 26.00 5.54 8.14
N LYS A 132 25.30 5.50 9.28
CA LYS A 132 25.79 6.11 10.52
C LYS A 132 27.05 5.42 11.05
N ASN A 133 27.13 4.10 10.94
CA ASN A 133 28.30 3.34 11.39
C ASN A 133 29.54 3.66 10.55
N GLU A 134 29.41 3.69 9.22
CA GLU A 134 30.50 4.11 8.32
C GLU A 134 30.98 5.53 8.63
N HIS A 135 30.07 6.44 8.98
CA HIS A 135 30.43 7.79 9.39
C HIS A 135 31.18 7.81 10.73
N LEU A 136 30.78 6.97 11.70
CA LEU A 136 31.47 6.84 12.98
C LEU A 136 32.87 6.27 12.80
N GLU A 137 33.04 5.24 11.97
CA GLU A 137 34.35 4.65 11.65
C GLU A 137 35.30 5.71 11.06
N LYS A 138 34.85 6.48 10.07
CA LYS A 138 35.62 7.61 9.52
C LYS A 138 35.94 8.68 10.57
N SER A 139 35.01 8.96 11.48
CA SER A 139 35.23 9.93 12.56
C SER A 139 36.28 9.43 13.54
N VAL A 140 36.29 8.13 13.87
CA VAL A 140 37.30 7.49 14.71
C VAL A 140 38.67 7.51 14.02
N GLU A 141 38.74 7.17 12.73
CA GLU A 141 39.98 7.27 11.96
C GLU A 141 40.54 8.70 11.96
N PHE A 142 39.69 9.70 11.75
CA PHE A 142 40.07 11.10 11.82
C PHE A 142 40.61 11.49 13.20
N LEU A 143 39.91 11.10 14.28
CA LEU A 143 40.35 11.38 15.65
C LEU A 143 41.68 10.70 15.97
N ASN A 144 41.89 9.45 15.51
CA ASN A 144 43.16 8.74 15.68
C ASN A 144 44.31 9.42 14.94
N LEU A 145 44.07 9.90 13.70
CA LEU A 145 45.07 10.66 12.95
C LEU A 145 45.39 11.99 13.64
N LYS A 146 44.38 12.69 14.15
CA LYS A 146 44.56 13.93 14.91
C LYS A 146 45.35 13.70 16.18
N SER A 147 45.02 12.67 16.97
CA SER A 147 45.78 12.30 18.18
C SER A 147 47.25 12.03 17.86
N LYS A 148 47.53 11.25 16.81
CA LYS A 148 48.91 10.97 16.39
C LYS A 148 49.66 12.23 15.96
N SER A 149 48.97 13.18 15.32
CA SER A 149 49.55 14.48 14.96
C SER A 149 49.86 15.31 16.20
N ASP A 150 48.93 15.35 17.17
CA ASP A 150 49.08 16.08 18.42
C ASP A 150 50.21 15.49 19.27
N ASP A 151 50.35 14.16 19.30
CA ASP A 151 51.44 13.47 20.01
C ASP A 151 52.80 13.77 19.36
N LYS A 152 52.89 13.77 18.03
CA LYS A 152 54.11 14.19 17.32
C LYS A 152 54.47 15.64 17.61
N PHE A 153 53.48 16.52 17.67
CA PHE A 153 53.70 17.93 18.02
C PHE A 153 54.22 18.09 19.45
N LYS A 154 53.65 17.33 20.42
CA LYS A 154 54.13 17.30 21.80
C LYS A 154 55.58 16.81 21.90
N ASP A 155 55.92 15.73 21.18
CA ASP A 155 57.28 15.19 21.15
C ASP A 155 58.30 16.19 20.59
N GLU A 156 57.93 16.93 19.53
CA GLU A 156 58.79 17.98 18.98
C GLU A 156 59.00 19.14 19.97
N CYS A 157 57.94 19.55 20.68
CA CYS A 157 58.03 20.57 21.72
C CYS A 157 58.94 20.12 22.86
N LEU A 158 58.81 18.87 23.32
CA LEU A 158 59.65 18.31 24.39
C LEU A 158 61.13 18.28 23.97
N LYS A 159 61.44 17.87 22.73
CA LYS A 159 62.82 17.91 22.21
C LYS A 159 63.41 19.32 22.22
N LYS A 160 62.62 20.32 21.81
CA LYS A 160 63.07 21.73 21.85
C LYS A 160 63.30 22.20 23.29
N ILE A 161 62.42 21.86 24.22
CA ILE A 161 62.58 22.21 25.64
C ILE A 161 63.85 21.58 26.21
N VAL A 162 64.07 20.28 25.96
CA VAL A 162 65.28 19.58 26.43
C VAL A 162 66.55 20.20 25.84
N GLY A 163 66.56 20.52 24.55
CA GLY A 163 67.70 21.20 23.92
C GLY A 163 67.99 22.58 24.55
N ILE A 164 66.96 23.38 24.81
CA ILE A 164 67.11 24.67 25.51
C ILE A 164 67.63 24.47 26.94
N GLU A 165 67.15 23.44 27.64
CA GLU A 165 67.60 23.12 29.00
C GLU A 165 69.09 22.70 29.02
N GLU A 166 69.55 21.97 28.01
CA GLU A 166 70.95 21.58 27.84
C GLU A 166 71.85 22.78 27.52
N GLU A 167 71.45 23.65 26.58
CA GLU A 167 72.16 24.90 26.27
C GLU A 167 72.25 25.80 27.51
N LYS A 168 71.16 25.90 28.27
CA LYS A 168 71.14 26.64 29.54
C LYS A 168 72.14 26.06 30.54
N LYS A 169 72.20 24.74 30.71
CA LYS A 169 73.18 24.09 31.60
C LYS A 169 74.63 24.35 31.16
N GLU A 170 74.90 24.32 29.86
CA GLU A 170 76.24 24.66 29.35
C GLU A 170 76.60 26.12 29.62
N LEU A 171 75.65 27.04 29.42
CA LEU A 171 75.83 28.45 29.74
C LEU A 171 76.03 28.68 31.23
N GLU A 172 75.26 28.01 32.09
CA GLU A 172 75.42 28.07 33.56
C GLU A 172 76.79 27.54 33.98
N LYS A 173 77.28 26.46 33.35
CA LYS A 173 78.62 25.93 33.61
C LYS A 173 79.70 26.92 33.19
N LYS A 174 79.64 27.46 31.96
CA LYS A 174 80.57 28.51 31.49
C LYS A 174 80.56 29.73 32.41
N HIS A 175 79.37 30.15 32.85
CA HIS A 175 79.23 31.24 33.79
C HIS A 175 79.87 30.93 35.14
N GLN A 176 79.70 29.72 35.69
CA GLN A 176 80.36 29.32 36.93
C GLN A 176 81.89 29.26 36.80
N GLU A 177 82.40 28.81 35.65
CA GLU A 177 83.84 28.83 35.34
C GLU A 177 84.37 30.27 35.30
N GLU A 178 83.67 31.18 34.61
CA GLU A 178 84.02 32.62 34.56
C GLU A 178 83.98 33.27 35.94
N VAL A 179 82.93 33.03 36.72
CA VAL A 179 82.81 33.55 38.10
C VAL A 179 83.93 33.01 39.00
N SER A 180 84.35 31.76 38.80
CA SER A 180 85.45 31.17 39.56
C SER A 180 86.79 31.83 39.23
N LEU A 181 87.07 32.05 37.94
CA LEU A 181 88.25 32.78 37.48
C LEU A 181 88.29 34.22 38.02
N LEU A 182 87.16 34.94 37.98
CA LEU A 182 87.06 36.29 38.53
C LEU A 182 87.29 36.32 40.05
N LYS A 183 86.82 35.30 40.79
CA LYS A 183 87.11 35.17 42.23
C LYS A 183 88.59 34.99 42.51
N GLU A 184 89.30 34.21 41.69
CA GLU A 184 90.76 34.06 41.80
C GLU A 184 91.50 35.36 41.48
N GLU A 185 91.04 36.09 40.46
CA GLU A 185 91.59 37.41 40.14
C GLU A 185 91.44 38.39 41.30
N ILE A 186 90.25 38.48 41.89
CA ILE A 186 89.98 39.34 43.06
C ILE A 186 90.89 38.94 44.24
N LYS A 187 91.15 37.64 44.43
CA LYS A 187 92.04 37.14 45.49
C LYS A 187 93.49 37.60 45.29
N ILE A 188 93.98 37.62 44.05
CA ILE A 188 95.31 38.15 43.72
C ILE A 188 95.37 39.65 43.98
N TRP A 189 94.37 40.41 43.53
CA TRP A 189 94.35 41.86 43.73
C TRP A 189 94.31 42.27 45.20
N LYS A 190 93.65 41.47 46.06
CA LYS A 190 93.58 41.67 47.51
C LYS A 190 94.78 41.15 48.31
N SER A 191 95.73 40.45 47.68
CA SER A 191 96.93 39.95 48.36
C SER A 191 97.95 41.06 48.63
N ASP A 192 98.90 40.83 49.53
CA ASP A 192 99.96 41.79 49.88
C ASP A 192 101.15 41.80 48.89
N LEU A 193 100.97 41.21 47.70
CA LEU A 193 102.00 41.15 46.65
C LEU A 193 102.30 42.54 46.04
N SER A 194 103.51 42.69 45.49
CA SER A 194 103.90 43.89 44.76
C SER A 194 103.09 44.04 43.45
N THR A 195 102.99 45.26 42.93
CA THR A 195 102.18 45.56 41.75
C THR A 195 102.63 44.78 40.51
N GLU A 196 103.93 44.54 40.36
CA GLU A 196 104.51 43.77 39.24
C GLU A 196 104.19 42.27 39.34
N GLU A 197 104.23 41.69 40.54
CA GLU A 197 103.90 40.28 40.77
C GLU A 197 102.39 40.01 40.59
N LYS A 198 101.54 40.96 41.01
CA LYS A 198 100.09 40.90 40.74
C LYS A 198 99.79 40.91 39.25
N GLN A 199 100.42 41.80 38.49
CA GLN A 199 100.23 41.89 37.04
C GLN A 199 100.68 40.62 36.31
N LYS A 200 101.79 40.00 36.76
CA LYS A 200 102.27 38.75 36.19
C LYS A 200 101.32 37.57 36.45
N LEU A 201 100.80 37.43 37.67
CA LEU A 201 99.86 36.36 38.03
C LEU A 201 98.50 36.51 37.32
N VAL A 202 98.00 37.73 37.17
CA VAL A 202 96.78 38.00 36.38
C VAL A 202 97.01 37.69 34.90
N ALA A 203 98.19 38.04 34.36
CA ALA A 203 98.56 37.69 32.99
C ALA A 203 98.70 36.16 32.80
N GLU A 204 99.09 35.39 33.79
CA GLU A 204 99.12 33.92 33.68
C GLU A 204 97.73 33.28 33.75
N LEU A 205 96.80 33.83 34.56
CA LEU A 205 95.42 33.32 34.66
C LEU A 205 94.53 33.70 33.48
N PHE A 206 94.75 34.87 32.87
CA PHE A 206 93.89 35.40 31.79
C PHE A 206 94.62 35.57 30.44
N GLY A 207 95.95 35.66 30.45
CA GLY A 207 96.79 35.86 29.27
C GLY A 207 97.09 34.55 28.53
N ASN A 208 96.03 33.87 28.10
CA ASN A 208 96.06 33.07 26.88
C ASN A 208 94.68 32.93 26.22
N LYS A 209 93.77 33.89 26.45
CA LYS A 209 92.63 34.12 25.57
C LYS A 209 92.98 35.27 24.64
N GLY A 210 93.72 34.93 23.59
CA GLY A 210 93.90 35.81 22.43
C GLY A 210 92.54 36.23 21.89
N SER A 211 92.23 37.50 22.12
CA SER A 211 91.38 38.39 21.35
C SER A 211 91.14 37.91 19.90
N THR A 212 89.94 37.42 19.63
CA THR A 212 89.22 37.75 18.39
C THR A 212 87.86 38.31 18.78
N VAL A 213 87.76 39.63 18.66
CA VAL A 213 86.51 40.32 18.29
C VAL A 213 86.15 39.91 16.87
#